data_AF-A0A4Q4U8Z0-F1
#
_entry.id   AF-A0A4Q4U8Z0-F1
#
_cell.length_a   1.000
_cell.length_b   1.000
_cell.length_c   1.000
_cell.angle_alpha   90.00
_cell.angle_beta   90.00
_cell.angle_gamma   90.00
#
_symmetry.space_group_name_H-M   'P 1'
#
loop_
_entity.id
_entity.type
_entity.pdbx_description
1 polymer ?
#
loop_
_entity_poly.entity_id
_entity_poly.type
_entity_poly.pdbx_seq_one_letter_code
_entity_poly.pdbx_strand_id
1 'polypeptide(L)'
;MVTRALPDIAASSESALPGSSRSEARFRYQAPSPSILAGFDTRDHTENTVSLEGSSIHSSCGGDAIGGTSSKQASRSGFRYAATDLDICELPMRETKLKAQVDVHEYSDLALRGAVSQAPDFVWCPNGCGSGQIHESGNEQPIVTCGKCSFKFCFRHQVRWHEQLTCAEYDSLVSDPENFRSRIDILNEEAEKLRLAEQLARRTQEEEDLKLAQSLMAAEQREEAERQARRERAERERREEAERRRLEAERIAMQQQAEKMRMEAARKRDEDELSRRTVERTTKPCPGCKWPIEKNSGCSHMTYAETPLI
;
A
#
# COMPACT_ATOMS: atom_id res chain seq x y z
N MET A 1 -28.49 -38.73 -39.38
CA MET A 1 -28.26 -37.94 -40.61
C MET A 1 -29.50 -37.10 -40.84
N VAL A 2 -29.45 -35.80 -40.52
CA VAL A 2 -30.59 -34.88 -40.66
C VAL A 2 -30.02 -33.60 -41.26
N THR A 3 -30.42 -33.27 -42.48
CA THR A 3 -30.08 -32.01 -43.15
C THR A 3 -30.95 -30.89 -42.58
N ARG A 4 -30.32 -29.77 -42.18
CA ARG A 4 -31.03 -28.54 -41.79
C ARG A 4 -30.50 -27.39 -42.64
N ALA A 5 -31.43 -26.68 -43.27
CA ALA A 5 -31.12 -25.54 -44.14
C ALA A 5 -30.72 -24.29 -43.35
N LEU A 6 -29.93 -23.44 -44.00
CA LEU A 6 -29.62 -22.07 -43.57
C LEU A 6 -30.74 -21.11 -44.02
N PRO A 7 -31.03 -20.03 -43.27
CA PRO A 7 -31.86 -18.92 -43.73
C PRO A 7 -31.05 -17.80 -44.40
N ASP A 8 -31.68 -17.10 -45.33
CA ASP A 8 -31.08 -16.02 -46.14
C ASP A 8 -30.75 -14.75 -45.35
N ILE A 9 -29.68 -14.06 -45.79
CA ILE A 9 -29.33 -12.71 -45.34
C ILE A 9 -29.83 -11.72 -46.40
N ALA A 10 -30.77 -10.85 -46.01
CA ALA A 10 -31.31 -9.82 -46.90
C ALA A 10 -30.27 -8.74 -47.20
N ALA A 11 -30.08 -8.44 -48.49
CA ALA A 11 -29.25 -7.34 -48.95
C ALA A 11 -29.97 -6.00 -48.74
N SER A 12 -29.19 -4.94 -48.52
CA SER A 12 -29.62 -3.56 -48.72
C SER A 12 -28.49 -2.81 -49.40
N SER A 13 -28.77 -2.34 -50.60
CA SER A 13 -27.83 -1.64 -51.49
C SER A 13 -28.00 -0.14 -51.33
N GLU A 14 -26.89 0.59 -51.16
CA GLU A 14 -26.80 1.97 -51.63
C GLU A 14 -25.36 2.30 -52.00
N SER A 15 -25.20 3.06 -53.10
CA SER A 15 -23.94 3.20 -53.82
C SER A 15 -23.59 4.66 -54.05
N ALA A 16 -22.45 5.12 -53.53
CA ALA A 16 -21.83 6.38 -53.93
C ALA A 16 -20.31 6.38 -53.71
N LEU A 17 -19.57 6.46 -54.82
CA LEU A 17 -18.21 7.03 -54.93
C LEU A 17 -18.36 8.37 -55.71
N PRO A 18 -17.35 9.27 -55.82
CA PRO A 18 -15.94 9.13 -55.44
C PRO A 18 -15.35 10.34 -54.67
N GLY A 19 -14.06 10.29 -54.30
CA GLY A 19 -13.33 11.49 -53.83
C GLY A 19 -11.93 11.21 -53.30
N SER A 20 -10.90 11.42 -54.13
CA SER A 20 -9.48 11.35 -53.71
C SER A 20 -8.99 12.71 -53.22
N SER A 21 -8.37 12.76 -52.03
CA SER A 21 -7.19 13.63 -51.79
C SER A 21 -6.52 13.31 -50.46
N ARG A 22 -5.17 13.32 -50.48
CA ARG A 22 -4.34 13.36 -49.27
C ARG A 22 -4.64 14.63 -48.46
N SER A 23 -4.66 14.54 -47.14
CA SER A 23 -4.54 15.69 -46.24
C SER A 23 -3.41 15.44 -45.22
N GLU A 24 -2.53 16.43 -45.11
CA GLU A 24 -1.33 16.35 -44.26
C GLU A 24 -1.68 16.56 -42.78
N ALA A 25 -1.07 15.76 -41.90
CA ALA A 25 -1.21 15.90 -40.45
C ALA A 25 -0.45 17.13 -39.95
N ARG A 26 -1.13 18.28 -39.93
CA ARG A 26 -0.59 19.55 -39.43
C ARG A 26 -0.63 19.57 -37.89
N PHE A 27 0.46 19.14 -37.26
CA PHE A 27 0.64 19.30 -35.81
C PHE A 27 0.63 20.79 -35.42
N ARG A 28 -0.37 21.21 -34.65
CA ARG A 28 -0.34 22.50 -33.95
C ARG A 28 0.37 22.33 -32.61
N TYR A 29 1.57 22.88 -32.49
CA TYR A 29 2.19 23.10 -31.19
C TYR A 29 1.41 24.18 -30.44
N GLN A 30 1.02 23.90 -29.20
CA GLN A 30 0.36 24.84 -28.31
C GLN A 30 1.35 25.18 -27.18
N ALA A 31 1.81 26.42 -27.12
CA ALA A 31 2.79 26.84 -26.12
C ALA A 31 2.14 26.95 -24.72
N PRO A 32 2.79 26.48 -23.64
CA PRO A 32 2.32 26.72 -22.29
C PRO A 32 2.56 28.19 -21.88
N SER A 33 1.64 28.73 -21.06
CA SER A 33 1.68 30.11 -20.57
C SER A 33 2.68 30.33 -19.43
N PRO A 34 3.25 31.55 -19.28
CA PRO A 34 4.28 31.83 -18.27
C PRO A 34 3.68 32.31 -16.94
N SER A 35 3.96 31.60 -15.84
CA SER A 35 3.59 32.02 -14.48
C SER A 35 4.55 31.51 -13.39
N ILE A 36 5.84 31.83 -13.47
CA ILE A 36 6.77 31.72 -12.32
C ILE A 36 7.61 33.00 -12.21
N LEU A 37 7.21 33.85 -11.27
CA LEU A 37 8.03 34.86 -10.58
C LEU A 37 7.63 34.73 -9.09
N ALA A 38 8.50 34.83 -8.10
CA ALA A 38 9.93 35.11 -8.09
C ALA A 38 10.58 34.44 -6.86
N GLY A 39 11.92 34.44 -6.77
CA GLY A 39 12.59 34.11 -5.52
C GLY A 39 13.91 33.35 -5.64
N PHE A 40 14.90 33.90 -6.35
CA PHE A 40 16.30 33.59 -6.04
C PHE A 40 17.16 34.84 -6.24
N ASP A 41 17.87 35.22 -5.19
CA ASP A 41 18.68 36.44 -5.12
C ASP A 41 20.07 36.17 -5.72
N THR A 42 20.56 37.08 -6.56
CA THR A 42 21.86 36.96 -7.23
C THR A 42 22.83 38.01 -6.71
N ARG A 43 23.97 37.54 -6.18
CA ARG A 43 25.25 38.25 -6.18
C ARG A 43 26.29 37.26 -6.67
N ASP A 44 26.92 37.51 -7.82
CA ASP A 44 28.15 38.30 -7.97
C ASP A 44 29.34 37.65 -7.24
N HIS A 45 30.56 37.51 -7.76
CA HIS A 45 31.24 37.83 -9.04
C HIS A 45 32.53 36.96 -9.07
N THR A 46 33.28 36.70 -10.15
CA THR A 46 33.29 37.19 -11.55
C THR A 46 33.92 36.11 -12.46
N GLU A 47 33.71 36.19 -13.77
CA GLU A 47 34.57 35.55 -14.78
C GLU A 47 35.92 36.31 -14.90
N ASN A 48 37.04 35.65 -15.23
CA ASN A 48 37.66 35.85 -16.55
C ASN A 48 38.95 35.07 -16.87
N THR A 49 39.03 34.68 -18.16
CA THR A 49 40.21 34.56 -19.05
C THR A 49 41.39 33.64 -18.71
N VAL A 50 41.64 32.73 -19.66
CA VAL A 50 42.91 32.02 -19.90
C VAL A 50 43.83 32.90 -20.77
N SER A 51 45.12 32.93 -20.46
CA SER A 51 46.21 33.08 -21.44
C SER A 51 47.49 32.41 -20.94
N LEU A 52 48.17 31.68 -21.83
CA LEU A 52 49.51 31.13 -21.64
C LEU A 52 50.55 32.17 -22.05
N GLU A 53 51.64 32.31 -21.27
CA GLU A 53 52.99 32.63 -21.76
C GLU A 53 54.00 32.69 -20.59
N GLY A 54 55.29 32.51 -20.88
CA GLY A 54 56.39 32.95 -19.99
C GLY A 54 57.02 31.89 -19.08
N SER A 55 58.17 31.36 -19.51
CA SER A 55 59.08 30.55 -18.68
C SER A 55 59.76 31.36 -17.55
N SER A 56 60.44 30.61 -16.67
CA SER A 56 61.69 30.97 -15.94
C SER A 56 61.64 31.26 -14.42
N ILE A 57 62.27 30.34 -13.67
CA ILE A 57 63.12 30.50 -12.47
C ILE A 57 62.76 31.57 -11.41
N HIS A 58 62.41 31.14 -10.20
CA HIS A 58 63.37 30.95 -9.08
C HIS A 58 62.67 30.30 -7.87
N SER A 59 63.35 29.41 -7.13
CA SER A 59 62.82 28.77 -5.92
C SER A 59 63.80 28.88 -4.75
N SER A 60 63.44 29.67 -3.71
CA SER A 60 64.18 29.73 -2.45
C SER A 60 63.41 30.43 -1.32
N CYS A 61 62.97 29.67 -0.31
CA CYS A 61 62.68 30.05 1.10
C CYS A 61 62.31 28.74 1.85
N GLY A 62 62.73 28.44 3.08
CA GLY A 62 63.59 29.15 4.04
C GLY A 62 62.88 29.41 5.38
N GLY A 63 63.31 28.75 6.46
CA GLY A 63 62.81 28.91 7.86
C GLY A 63 61.80 27.83 8.28
N ASP A 64 62.12 26.82 9.11
CA ASP A 64 62.55 26.78 10.53
C ASP A 64 61.38 26.92 11.54
N ALA A 65 60.92 25.80 12.13
CA ALA A 65 61.20 25.35 13.52
C ALA A 65 60.20 25.95 14.54
N ILE A 66 59.64 25.29 15.57
CA ILE A 66 60.06 24.35 16.63
C ILE A 66 58.78 23.71 17.24
N GLY A 67 58.72 22.60 17.99
CA GLY A 67 59.67 21.62 18.52
C GLY A 67 58.92 20.61 19.42
N GLY A 68 59.56 19.55 19.95
CA GLY A 68 58.89 18.63 20.92
C GLY A 68 59.44 17.20 21.01
N THR A 69 60.35 16.95 21.96
CA THR A 69 60.92 15.63 22.34
C THR A 69 60.04 14.94 23.44
N SER A 70 60.10 13.64 23.79
CA SER A 70 61.06 12.56 23.49
C SER A 70 60.52 11.14 23.80
N SER A 71 61.03 10.13 23.07
CA SER A 71 61.34 8.74 23.46
C SER A 71 60.39 7.85 24.30
N LYS A 72 60.02 6.67 23.75
CA LYS A 72 60.67 5.36 24.09
C LYS A 72 60.25 4.17 23.18
N GLN A 73 61.27 3.53 22.59
CA GLN A 73 61.45 2.08 22.31
C GLN A 73 60.38 1.34 21.45
N ALA A 74 60.67 0.97 20.19
CA ALA A 74 61.42 -0.23 19.73
C ALA A 74 60.53 -1.50 19.67
N SER A 75 60.55 -2.39 18.65
CA SER A 75 61.64 -2.77 17.72
C SER A 75 61.14 -3.45 16.41
N ARG A 76 62.08 -3.64 15.47
CA ARG A 76 62.18 -4.64 14.35
C ARG A 76 61.82 -4.18 12.92
N SER A 77 62.87 -4.15 12.07
CA SER A 77 62.92 -4.21 10.59
C SER A 77 61.96 -3.29 9.80
N GLY A 78 62.38 -2.24 9.08
CA GLY A 78 63.69 -2.02 8.42
C GLY A 78 63.71 -2.77 7.09
N PHE A 79 63.35 -2.14 5.96
CA PHE A 79 64.23 -1.22 5.23
C PHE A 79 63.43 -0.08 4.56
N ARG A 80 63.99 1.12 4.43
CA ARG A 80 63.48 2.20 3.56
C ARG A 80 64.52 2.45 2.47
N TYR A 81 64.11 2.47 1.20
CA TYR A 81 64.96 2.95 0.12
C TYR A 81 65.03 4.48 0.20
N ALA A 82 66.19 5.01 0.61
CA ALA A 82 66.56 6.38 0.32
C ALA A 82 67.19 6.39 -1.07
N ALA A 83 66.56 7.09 -2.01
CA ALA A 83 67.23 7.44 -3.26
C ALA A 83 68.27 8.52 -2.93
N THR A 84 69.54 8.18 -3.13
CA THR A 84 70.64 9.14 -3.19
C THR A 84 71.35 8.92 -4.51
N ASP A 85 71.58 10.01 -5.24
CA ASP A 85 72.30 9.99 -6.50
C ASP A 85 73.67 9.32 -6.32
N LEU A 86 73.90 8.28 -7.11
CA LEU A 86 75.16 7.57 -7.19
C LEU A 86 75.67 7.76 -8.61
N ASP A 87 76.70 8.58 -8.74
CA ASP A 87 77.44 8.79 -9.98
C ASP A 87 77.85 7.43 -10.59
N ILE A 88 77.26 7.08 -11.73
CA ILE A 88 77.61 5.87 -12.48
C ILE A 88 78.85 6.18 -13.34
N CYS A 89 79.96 6.48 -12.69
CA CYS A 89 81.30 6.52 -13.27
C CYS A 89 82.34 6.15 -12.19
N GLU A 90 83.37 5.41 -12.60
CA GLU A 90 84.47 4.91 -11.74
C GLU A 90 84.10 3.84 -10.68
N LEU A 91 83.56 2.71 -11.15
CA LEU A 91 83.89 1.43 -10.50
C LEU A 91 84.99 0.71 -11.31
N PRO A 92 86.14 0.36 -10.72
CA PRO A 92 87.14 -0.42 -11.43
C PRO A 92 86.58 -1.83 -11.67
N MET A 93 86.62 -2.29 -12.92
CA MET A 93 86.36 -3.70 -13.25
C MET A 93 87.48 -4.58 -12.69
N ARG A 94 87.41 -4.84 -11.39
CA ARG A 94 88.07 -6.01 -10.80
C ARG A 94 87.29 -7.21 -11.30
N GLU A 95 87.91 -7.99 -12.17
CA GLU A 95 87.47 -9.34 -12.51
C GLU A 95 87.59 -10.25 -11.26
N THR A 96 86.71 -10.03 -10.28
CA THR A 96 86.34 -11.10 -9.36
C THR A 96 85.76 -12.18 -10.25
N LYS A 97 86.46 -13.33 -10.25
CA LYS A 97 86.26 -14.45 -11.18
C LYS A 97 84.98 -15.21 -10.83
N LEU A 98 83.85 -14.51 -10.84
CA LEU A 98 82.52 -15.03 -10.65
C LEU A 98 82.16 -15.81 -11.92
N LYS A 99 82.64 -17.05 -11.98
CA LYS A 99 82.12 -18.07 -12.90
C LYS A 99 80.71 -18.48 -12.45
N ALA A 100 79.80 -17.51 -12.41
CA ALA A 100 78.41 -17.79 -12.73
C ALA A 100 78.43 -18.19 -14.20
N GLN A 101 78.37 -19.50 -14.45
CA GLN A 101 78.23 -20.06 -15.79
C GLN A 101 76.77 -19.81 -16.21
N VAL A 102 76.46 -18.54 -16.49
CA VAL A 102 75.21 -18.13 -17.12
C VAL A 102 75.19 -18.82 -18.48
N ASP A 103 74.25 -19.74 -18.66
CA ASP A 103 74.14 -20.45 -19.92
C ASP A 103 73.80 -19.45 -21.02
N VAL A 104 74.63 -19.43 -22.06
CA VAL A 104 74.45 -18.57 -23.23
C VAL A 104 73.11 -18.87 -23.91
N HIS A 105 72.64 -20.12 -23.80
CA HIS A 105 71.32 -20.53 -24.29
C HIS A 105 70.17 -19.91 -23.49
N GLU A 106 70.23 -19.97 -22.15
CA GLU A 106 69.21 -19.35 -21.29
C GLU A 106 69.13 -17.83 -21.49
N TYR A 107 70.28 -17.16 -21.61
CA TYR A 107 70.31 -15.72 -21.91
C TYR A 107 69.71 -15.41 -23.28
N SER A 108 70.01 -16.23 -24.30
CA SER A 108 69.45 -16.07 -25.66
C SER A 108 67.92 -16.25 -25.67
N ASP A 109 67.39 -17.27 -24.98
CA ASP A 109 65.96 -17.52 -24.88
C ASP A 109 65.22 -16.43 -24.09
N LEU A 110 65.82 -15.92 -23.02
CA LEU A 110 65.28 -14.80 -22.24
C LEU A 110 65.29 -13.50 -23.06
N ALA A 111 66.37 -13.22 -23.80
CA ALA A 111 66.47 -12.06 -24.68
C ALA A 111 65.44 -12.12 -25.83
N LEU A 112 65.28 -13.29 -26.47
CA LEU A 112 64.28 -13.49 -27.51
C LEU A 112 62.86 -13.33 -26.95
N ARG A 113 62.57 -13.90 -25.77
CA ARG A 113 61.27 -13.69 -25.09
C ARG A 113 61.03 -12.22 -24.78
N GLY A 114 62.04 -11.52 -24.26
CA GLY A 114 61.95 -10.08 -23.96
C GLY A 114 61.78 -9.20 -25.20
N ALA A 115 62.32 -9.60 -26.36
CA ALA A 115 62.14 -8.90 -27.63
C ALA A 115 60.74 -9.12 -28.21
N VAL A 116 60.27 -10.38 -28.28
CA VAL A 116 58.98 -10.71 -28.91
C VAL A 116 57.79 -10.26 -28.05
N SER A 117 57.92 -10.24 -26.72
CA SER A 117 56.91 -9.67 -25.80
C SER A 117 56.66 -8.16 -25.96
N GLN A 118 57.45 -7.44 -26.77
CA GLN A 118 57.22 -6.01 -27.04
C GLN A 118 56.16 -5.76 -28.12
N ALA A 119 55.77 -6.78 -28.89
CA ALA A 119 54.68 -6.68 -29.84
C ALA A 119 53.32 -6.69 -29.09
N PRO A 120 52.41 -5.71 -29.33
CA PRO A 120 51.20 -5.53 -28.52
C PRO A 120 50.22 -6.70 -28.63
N ASP A 121 50.21 -7.38 -29.78
CA ASP A 121 49.27 -8.48 -30.06
C ASP A 121 49.86 -9.87 -29.70
N PHE A 122 51.09 -9.93 -29.19
CA PHE A 122 51.79 -11.19 -28.93
C PHE A 122 51.70 -11.61 -27.46
N VAL A 123 51.37 -12.87 -27.20
CA VAL A 123 51.24 -13.41 -25.84
C VAL A 123 51.91 -14.78 -25.67
N TRP A 124 52.63 -14.95 -24.56
CA TRP A 124 53.18 -16.24 -24.11
C TRP A 124 52.11 -17.07 -23.39
N CYS A 125 52.11 -18.38 -23.62
CA CYS A 125 51.21 -19.26 -22.87
C CYS A 125 51.65 -19.39 -21.39
N PRO A 126 50.77 -19.08 -20.40
CA PRO A 126 51.11 -19.12 -18.98
C PRO A 126 51.28 -20.55 -18.44
N ASN A 127 50.83 -21.58 -19.16
CA ASN A 127 50.93 -22.99 -18.78
C ASN A 127 52.35 -23.59 -18.96
N GLY A 128 53.39 -22.77 -19.06
CA GLY A 128 54.79 -23.21 -19.15
C GLY A 128 55.19 -23.96 -20.44
N CYS A 129 54.30 -24.14 -21.41
CA CYS A 129 54.58 -24.94 -22.62
C CYS A 129 55.57 -24.30 -23.61
N GLY A 130 55.97 -23.05 -23.38
CA GLY A 130 57.01 -22.34 -24.12
C GLY A 130 56.63 -21.82 -25.51
N SER A 131 55.38 -22.03 -25.97
CA SER A 131 54.88 -21.37 -27.19
C SER A 131 54.28 -20.00 -26.86
N GLY A 132 54.57 -19.02 -27.71
CA GLY A 132 53.81 -17.77 -27.79
C GLY A 132 53.14 -17.65 -29.16
N GLN A 133 52.13 -16.79 -29.25
CA GLN A 133 51.33 -16.60 -30.46
C GLN A 133 50.84 -15.16 -30.56
N ILE A 134 50.58 -14.71 -31.79
CA ILE A 134 49.95 -13.42 -32.06
C ILE A 134 48.43 -13.63 -32.03
N HIS A 135 47.70 -12.69 -31.42
CA HIS A 135 46.25 -12.68 -31.30
C HIS A 135 45.69 -11.36 -31.83
N GLU A 136 45.45 -11.32 -33.14
CA GLU A 136 45.05 -10.11 -33.89
C GLU A 136 43.74 -9.48 -33.39
N SER A 137 42.87 -10.25 -32.73
CA SER A 137 41.61 -9.75 -32.12
C SER A 137 41.81 -9.02 -30.78
N GLY A 138 43.07 -8.94 -30.29
CA GLY A 138 43.47 -8.16 -29.11
C GLY A 138 42.57 -8.32 -27.88
N ASN A 139 42.22 -7.19 -27.27
CA ASN A 139 41.37 -7.13 -26.08
C ASN A 139 39.85 -7.15 -26.40
N GLU A 140 39.44 -7.11 -27.67
CA GLU A 140 38.02 -7.22 -28.06
C GLU A 140 37.52 -8.67 -27.95
N GLN A 141 38.40 -9.64 -28.25
CA GLN A 141 38.15 -11.05 -28.00
C GLN A 141 39.20 -11.60 -27.02
N PRO A 142 39.07 -11.39 -25.70
CA PRO A 142 40.12 -11.71 -24.73
C PRO A 142 40.36 -13.23 -24.52
N ILE A 143 39.69 -14.12 -25.28
CA ILE A 143 39.87 -15.57 -25.20
C ILE A 143 41.02 -15.99 -26.12
N VAL A 144 42.16 -16.37 -25.54
CA VAL A 144 43.29 -16.93 -26.30
C VAL A 144 43.36 -18.43 -26.04
N THR A 145 43.40 -19.23 -27.11
CA THR A 145 43.62 -20.69 -27.03
C THR A 145 45.02 -21.02 -27.53
N CYS A 146 45.83 -21.67 -26.70
CA CYS A 146 47.21 -22.00 -27.03
C CYS A 146 47.31 -23.06 -28.15
N GLY A 147 47.95 -22.72 -29.28
CA GLY A 147 48.10 -23.66 -30.41
C GLY A 147 48.90 -24.94 -30.11
N LYS A 148 49.75 -24.95 -29.06
CA LYS A 148 50.60 -26.11 -28.69
C LYS A 148 49.97 -27.04 -27.64
N CYS A 149 49.18 -26.51 -26.71
CA CYS A 149 48.65 -27.27 -25.57
C CYS A 149 47.15 -27.09 -25.32
N SER A 150 46.45 -26.39 -26.22
CA SER A 150 45.00 -26.12 -26.16
C SER A 150 44.51 -25.42 -24.88
N PHE A 151 45.41 -24.89 -24.06
CA PHE A 151 45.08 -24.15 -22.85
C PHE A 151 44.41 -22.81 -23.19
N LYS A 152 43.27 -22.53 -22.55
CA LYS A 152 42.53 -21.27 -22.70
C LYS A 152 42.93 -20.29 -21.59
N PHE A 153 43.31 -19.08 -21.97
CA PHE A 153 43.70 -18.01 -21.04
C PHE A 153 43.15 -16.65 -21.45
N CYS A 154 43.08 -15.71 -20.51
CA CYS A 154 42.66 -14.34 -20.76
C CYS A 154 43.82 -13.51 -21.34
N PHE A 155 43.59 -12.79 -22.44
CA PHE A 155 44.58 -11.91 -23.08
C PHE A 155 45.08 -10.82 -22.13
N ARG A 156 44.16 -10.14 -21.42
CA ARG A 156 44.47 -9.03 -20.50
C ARG A 156 45.19 -9.49 -19.24
N HIS A 157 44.70 -10.56 -18.60
CA HIS A 157 45.15 -10.99 -17.28
C HIS A 157 46.20 -12.10 -17.28
N GLN A 158 46.39 -12.78 -18.41
CA GLN A 158 47.31 -13.92 -18.57
C GLN A 158 47.10 -15.08 -17.58
N VAL A 159 45.90 -15.16 -16.97
CA VAL A 159 45.44 -16.27 -16.11
C VAL A 159 44.56 -17.25 -16.90
N ARG A 160 44.23 -18.40 -16.29
CA ARG A 160 43.22 -19.34 -16.82
C ARG A 160 41.94 -18.57 -17.19
N TRP A 161 41.38 -18.89 -18.36
CA TRP A 161 40.17 -18.26 -18.86
C TRP A 161 38.99 -18.33 -17.85
N HIS A 162 38.33 -17.20 -17.61
CA HIS A 162 37.20 -17.06 -16.69
C HIS A 162 35.87 -17.04 -17.47
N GLU A 163 35.22 -18.20 -17.58
CA GLU A 163 34.09 -18.42 -18.51
C GLU A 163 32.82 -17.60 -18.24
N GLN A 164 32.62 -17.12 -17.01
CA GLN A 164 31.39 -16.45 -16.57
C GLN A 164 31.61 -15.00 -16.09
N LEU A 165 32.81 -14.46 -16.29
CA LEU A 165 33.19 -13.11 -15.85
C LEU A 165 33.75 -12.34 -17.04
N THR A 166 33.33 -11.08 -17.20
CA THR A 166 34.07 -10.12 -18.01
C THR A 166 35.39 -9.77 -17.33
N CYS A 167 36.32 -9.17 -18.07
CA CYS A 167 37.60 -8.76 -17.50
C CYS A 167 37.43 -7.80 -16.30
N ALA A 168 36.46 -6.88 -16.36
CA ALA A 168 36.20 -5.92 -15.29
C ALA A 168 35.54 -6.58 -14.05
N GLU A 169 34.68 -7.58 -14.24
CA GLU A 169 34.13 -8.37 -13.14
C GLU A 169 35.23 -9.24 -12.48
N TYR A 170 36.16 -9.77 -13.26
CA TYR A 170 37.34 -10.48 -12.74
C TYR A 170 38.27 -9.54 -11.95
N ASP A 171 38.55 -8.33 -12.45
CA ASP A 171 39.30 -7.29 -11.72
C ASP A 171 38.62 -6.96 -10.37
N SER A 172 37.28 -6.89 -10.35
CA SER A 172 36.49 -6.62 -9.15
C SER A 172 36.55 -7.77 -8.15
N LEU A 173 36.46 -9.02 -8.63
CA LEU A 173 36.58 -10.24 -7.80
C LEU A 173 37.96 -10.39 -7.16
N VAL A 174 39.03 -10.04 -7.90
CA VAL A 174 40.41 -10.08 -7.39
C VAL A 174 40.65 -8.96 -6.38
N SER A 175 39.98 -7.81 -6.53
CA SER A 175 40.11 -6.67 -5.62
C SER A 175 39.36 -6.89 -4.30
N ASP A 176 38.07 -7.26 -4.36
CA ASP A 176 37.18 -7.40 -3.19
C ASP A 176 36.39 -8.74 -3.25
N PRO A 177 37.03 -9.89 -2.93
CA PRO A 177 36.40 -11.20 -3.08
C PRO A 177 35.16 -11.41 -2.20
N GLU A 178 35.09 -10.76 -1.03
CA GLU A 178 33.96 -10.87 -0.09
C GLU A 178 32.72 -10.05 -0.51
N ASN A 179 32.89 -9.03 -1.36
CA ASN A 179 31.82 -8.14 -1.80
C ASN A 179 31.48 -8.30 -3.30
N PHE A 180 32.11 -9.26 -3.98
CA PHE A 180 31.81 -9.55 -5.38
C PHE A 180 30.39 -10.12 -5.52
N ARG A 181 29.46 -9.28 -6.01
CA ARG A 181 28.15 -9.70 -6.51
C ARG A 181 28.21 -9.77 -8.02
N SER A 182 27.76 -10.88 -8.62
CA SER A 182 27.59 -10.92 -10.06
C SER A 182 26.42 -10.04 -10.47
N ARG A 183 26.38 -9.62 -11.75
CA ARG A 183 25.23 -8.89 -12.30
C ARG A 183 23.90 -9.65 -12.14
N ILE A 184 23.93 -10.99 -12.11
CA ILE A 184 22.74 -11.81 -11.90
C ILE A 184 22.26 -11.71 -10.44
N ASP A 185 23.16 -11.70 -9.47
CA ASP A 185 22.81 -11.58 -8.05
C ASP A 185 22.16 -10.23 -7.74
N ILE A 186 22.70 -9.14 -8.31
CA ILE A 186 22.14 -7.78 -8.18
C ILE A 186 20.72 -7.74 -8.73
N LEU A 187 20.49 -8.26 -9.94
CA LEU A 187 19.16 -8.29 -10.57
C LEU A 187 18.17 -9.17 -9.79
N ASN A 188 18.64 -10.28 -9.19
CA ASN A 188 17.82 -11.12 -8.33
C ASN A 188 17.42 -10.38 -7.03
N GLU A 189 18.38 -9.74 -6.34
CA GLU A 189 18.10 -8.94 -5.16
C GLU A 189 17.13 -7.79 -5.45
N GLU A 190 17.27 -7.10 -6.59
CA GLU A 190 16.36 -6.03 -7.02
C GLU A 190 14.95 -6.57 -7.30
N ALA A 191 14.83 -7.72 -7.97
CA ALA A 191 13.55 -8.38 -8.22
C ALA A 191 12.87 -8.84 -6.92
N GLU A 192 13.63 -9.31 -5.93
CA GLU A 192 13.10 -9.65 -4.60
C GLU A 192 12.64 -8.41 -3.83
N LYS A 193 13.43 -7.34 -3.82
CA LYS A 193 13.05 -6.05 -3.20
C LYS A 193 11.75 -5.50 -3.83
N LEU A 194 11.60 -5.58 -5.15
CA LEU A 194 10.39 -5.15 -5.85
C LEU A 194 9.16 -5.99 -5.46
N ARG A 195 9.29 -7.32 -5.43
CA ARG A 195 8.21 -8.24 -4.98
C ARG A 195 7.80 -7.98 -3.53
N LEU A 196 8.76 -7.72 -2.64
CA LEU A 196 8.49 -7.40 -1.24
C LEU A 196 7.78 -6.05 -1.09
N ALA A 197 8.17 -5.03 -1.87
CA ALA A 197 7.50 -3.74 -1.89
C ALA A 197 6.05 -3.85 -2.39
N GLU A 198 5.81 -4.65 -3.44
CA GLU A 198 4.46 -4.93 -3.96
C GLU A 198 3.59 -5.68 -2.93
N GLN A 199 4.16 -6.70 -2.25
CA GLN A 199 3.46 -7.42 -1.17
C GLN A 199 3.13 -6.52 0.03
N LEU A 200 4.03 -5.60 0.40
CA LEU A 200 3.80 -4.61 1.45
C LEU A 200 2.65 -3.68 1.04
N ALA A 201 2.71 -3.09 -0.16
CA ALA A 201 1.70 -2.17 -0.67
C ALA A 201 0.30 -2.82 -0.74
N ARG A 202 0.23 -4.08 -1.19
CA ARG A 202 -1.02 -4.84 -1.20
C ARG A 202 -1.55 -5.07 0.22
N ARG A 203 -0.70 -5.44 1.18
CA ARG A 203 -1.10 -5.62 2.59
C ARG A 203 -1.59 -4.33 3.23
N THR A 204 -0.92 -3.19 2.99
CA THR A 204 -1.39 -1.90 3.51
C THR A 204 -2.75 -1.53 2.93
N GLN A 205 -2.98 -1.77 1.64
CA GLN A 205 -4.28 -1.56 1.01
C GLN A 205 -5.35 -2.50 1.58
N GLU A 206 -5.07 -3.80 1.72
CA GLU A 206 -5.97 -4.79 2.34
C GLU A 206 -6.35 -4.36 3.78
N GLU A 207 -5.41 -3.84 4.57
CA GLU A 207 -5.69 -3.31 5.90
C GLU A 207 -6.54 -2.03 5.90
N GLU A 208 -6.35 -1.14 4.94
CA GLU A 208 -7.14 0.09 4.77
C GLU A 208 -8.58 -0.25 4.34
N ASP A 209 -8.73 -1.14 3.36
CA ASP A 209 -10.03 -1.67 2.91
C ASP A 209 -10.78 -2.38 4.05
N LEU A 210 -10.07 -3.16 4.89
CA LEU A 210 -10.65 -3.80 6.08
C LEU A 210 -11.10 -2.77 7.13
N LYS A 211 -10.30 -1.71 7.39
CA LYS A 211 -10.68 -0.63 8.32
C LYS A 211 -11.89 0.14 7.79
N LEU A 212 -11.93 0.41 6.48
CA LEU A 212 -13.07 1.03 5.82
C LEU A 212 -14.33 0.15 5.94
N ALA A 213 -14.24 -1.13 5.61
CA ALA A 213 -15.34 -2.09 5.73
C ALA A 213 -15.87 -2.18 7.17
N GLN A 214 -14.99 -2.27 8.18
CA GLN A 214 -15.38 -2.24 9.59
C GLN A 214 -16.11 -0.94 9.97
N SER A 215 -15.66 0.21 9.47
CA SER A 215 -16.32 1.49 9.73
C SER A 215 -17.71 1.58 9.09
N LEU A 216 -17.90 1.03 7.89
CA LEU A 216 -19.18 0.98 7.18
C LEU A 216 -20.16 0.04 7.88
N MET A 217 -19.73 -1.18 8.22
CA MET A 217 -20.54 -2.14 8.98
C MET A 217 -20.97 -1.57 10.34
N ALA A 218 -20.07 -0.87 11.05
CA ALA A 218 -20.38 -0.23 12.32
C ALA A 218 -21.34 0.97 12.17
N ALA A 219 -21.29 1.69 11.03
CA ALA A 219 -22.25 2.76 10.72
C ALA A 219 -23.64 2.20 10.40
N GLU A 220 -23.72 1.15 9.59
CA GLU A 220 -24.97 0.45 9.26
C GLU A 220 -25.63 -0.12 10.52
N GLN A 221 -24.88 -0.82 11.37
CA GLN A 221 -25.38 -1.34 12.66
C GLN A 221 -25.93 -0.23 13.57
N ARG A 222 -25.32 0.95 13.59
CA ARG A 222 -25.82 2.11 14.35
C ARG A 222 -27.13 2.62 13.77
N GLU A 223 -27.23 2.74 12.45
CA GLU A 223 -28.46 3.19 11.79
C GLU A 223 -29.59 2.16 11.96
N GLU A 224 -29.31 0.86 11.87
CA GLU A 224 -30.27 -0.19 12.15
C GLU A 224 -30.74 -0.17 13.61
N ALA A 225 -29.82 -0.03 14.57
CA ALA A 225 -30.17 0.11 15.99
C ALA A 225 -31.03 1.36 16.24
N GLU A 226 -30.75 2.49 15.58
CA GLU A 226 -31.58 3.69 15.67
C GLU A 226 -32.98 3.47 15.05
N ARG A 227 -33.05 2.86 13.86
CA ARG A 227 -34.31 2.48 13.19
C ARG A 227 -35.14 1.53 14.06
N GLN A 228 -34.52 0.54 14.70
CA GLN A 228 -35.16 -0.38 15.64
C GLN A 228 -35.67 0.37 16.88
N ALA A 229 -34.81 1.13 17.56
CA ALA A 229 -35.19 1.91 18.74
C ALA A 229 -36.26 2.97 18.43
N ARG A 230 -36.35 3.49 17.20
CA ARG A 230 -37.45 4.36 16.75
C ARG A 230 -38.76 3.60 16.59
N ARG A 231 -38.74 2.36 16.04
CA ARG A 231 -39.92 1.49 15.94
C ARG A 231 -40.43 1.09 17.33
N GLU A 232 -39.54 0.71 18.24
CA GLU A 232 -39.89 0.35 19.62
C GLU A 232 -40.46 1.54 20.39
N ARG A 233 -39.86 2.73 20.29
CA ARG A 233 -40.39 3.95 20.90
C ARG A 233 -41.80 4.27 20.39
N ALA A 234 -42.02 4.23 19.08
CA ALA A 234 -43.33 4.46 18.48
C ALA A 234 -44.36 3.37 18.86
N GLU A 235 -43.93 2.12 19.08
CA GLU A 235 -44.83 1.08 19.58
C GLU A 235 -45.19 1.28 21.05
N ARG A 236 -44.21 1.63 21.90
CA ARG A 236 -44.44 1.96 23.31
C ARG A 236 -45.41 3.14 23.44
N GLU A 237 -45.21 4.20 22.66
CA GLU A 237 -46.11 5.35 22.62
C GLU A 237 -47.54 4.97 22.21
N ARG A 238 -47.71 4.15 21.15
CA ARG A 238 -49.04 3.63 20.76
C ARG A 238 -49.69 2.76 21.84
N ARG A 239 -48.92 1.94 22.57
CA ARG A 239 -49.43 1.13 23.69
C ARG A 239 -49.90 2.03 24.85
N GLU A 240 -49.10 3.02 25.23
CA GLU A 240 -49.44 4.00 26.27
C GLU A 240 -50.64 4.88 25.88
N GLU A 241 -50.75 5.28 24.62
CA GLU A 241 -51.91 6.03 24.12
C GLU A 241 -53.19 5.17 24.12
N ALA A 242 -53.10 3.91 23.66
CA ALA A 242 -54.22 2.98 23.68
C ALA A 242 -54.70 2.69 25.12
N GLU A 243 -53.77 2.54 26.07
CA GLU A 243 -54.09 2.40 27.49
C GLU A 243 -54.79 3.65 28.06
N ARG A 244 -54.26 4.85 27.79
CA ARG A 244 -54.89 6.13 28.19
C ARG A 244 -56.32 6.25 27.63
N ARG A 245 -56.51 5.97 26.33
CA ARG A 245 -57.83 5.98 25.67
C ARG A 245 -58.78 4.95 26.29
N ARG A 246 -58.30 3.75 26.64
CA ARG A 246 -59.10 2.72 27.33
C ARG A 246 -59.53 3.19 28.72
N LEU A 247 -58.60 3.68 29.53
CA LEU A 247 -58.90 4.18 30.89
C LEU A 247 -59.86 5.37 30.87
N GLU A 248 -59.73 6.26 29.89
CA GLU A 248 -60.67 7.36 29.69
C GLU A 248 -62.06 6.87 29.27
N ALA A 249 -62.15 5.94 28.32
CA ALA A 249 -63.42 5.34 27.91
C ALA A 249 -64.11 4.58 29.07
N GLU A 250 -63.35 3.87 29.90
CA GLU A 250 -63.85 3.20 31.11
C GLU A 250 -64.39 4.20 32.14
N ARG A 251 -63.65 5.30 32.38
CA ARG A 251 -64.11 6.41 33.24
C ARG A 251 -65.40 7.05 32.73
N ILE A 252 -65.51 7.31 31.42
CA ILE A 252 -66.69 7.89 30.79
C ILE A 252 -67.88 6.93 30.87
N ALA A 253 -67.67 5.64 30.59
CA ALA A 253 -68.71 4.61 30.70
C ALA A 253 -69.22 4.47 32.14
N MET A 254 -68.34 4.52 33.13
CA MET A 254 -68.72 4.51 34.55
C MET A 254 -69.55 5.75 34.94
N GLN A 255 -69.17 6.94 34.45
CA GLN A 255 -69.95 8.17 34.65
C GLN A 255 -71.34 8.08 34.02
N GLN A 256 -71.43 7.64 32.76
CA GLN A 256 -72.69 7.44 32.03
C GLN A 256 -73.58 6.39 32.72
N GLN A 257 -73.01 5.29 33.22
CA GLN A 257 -73.76 4.28 33.96
C GLN A 257 -74.30 4.83 35.29
N ALA A 258 -73.48 5.60 36.03
CA ALA A 258 -73.92 6.24 37.27
C ALA A 258 -75.01 7.30 37.03
N GLU A 259 -74.92 8.07 35.94
CA GLU A 259 -75.93 9.03 35.52
C GLU A 259 -77.24 8.32 35.11
N LYS A 260 -77.16 7.28 34.29
CA LYS A 260 -78.32 6.46 33.90
C LYS A 260 -79.03 5.86 35.13
N MET A 261 -78.28 5.30 36.08
CA MET A 261 -78.82 4.77 37.33
C MET A 261 -79.51 5.85 38.17
N ARG A 262 -78.98 7.09 38.21
CA ARG A 262 -79.62 8.23 38.88
C ARG A 262 -80.93 8.64 38.19
N MET A 263 -80.92 8.74 36.87
CA MET A 263 -82.11 9.10 36.07
C MET A 263 -83.22 8.03 36.20
N GLU A 264 -82.85 6.75 36.18
CA GLU A 264 -83.79 5.64 36.36
C GLU A 264 -84.34 5.59 37.79
N ALA A 265 -83.51 5.83 38.81
CA ALA A 265 -83.96 5.93 40.20
C ALA A 265 -84.87 7.15 40.44
N ALA A 266 -84.64 8.27 39.75
CA ALA A 266 -85.53 9.43 39.79
C ALA A 266 -86.89 9.10 39.14
N ARG A 267 -86.89 8.60 37.89
CA ARG A 267 -88.10 8.15 37.20
C ARG A 267 -88.91 7.17 38.04
N LYS A 268 -88.26 6.18 38.65
CA LYS A 268 -88.93 5.21 39.51
C LYS A 268 -89.56 5.85 40.75
N ARG A 269 -88.91 6.84 41.39
CA ARG A 269 -89.51 7.58 42.51
C ARG A 269 -90.77 8.34 42.08
N ASP A 270 -90.74 8.97 40.91
CA ASP A 270 -91.90 9.69 40.38
C ASP A 270 -93.04 8.74 40.02
N GLU A 271 -92.73 7.58 39.41
CA GLU A 271 -93.69 6.50 39.14
C GLU A 271 -94.28 5.90 40.44
N ASP A 272 -93.44 5.60 41.44
CA ASP A 272 -93.86 5.06 42.74
C ASP A 272 -94.72 6.08 43.53
N GLU A 273 -94.42 7.38 43.46
CA GLU A 273 -95.21 8.47 44.08
C GLU A 273 -96.55 8.68 43.37
N LEU A 274 -96.58 8.67 42.03
CA LEU A 274 -97.83 8.72 41.25
C LEU A 274 -98.71 7.48 41.48
N SER A 275 -98.08 6.30 41.59
CA SER A 275 -98.74 5.03 41.94
C SER A 275 -99.35 5.12 43.34
N ARG A 276 -98.57 5.51 44.36
CA ARG A 276 -99.06 5.73 45.73
C ARG A 276 -100.24 6.71 45.79
N ARG A 277 -100.12 7.89 45.17
CA ARG A 277 -101.22 8.87 45.10
C ARG A 277 -102.46 8.34 44.40
N THR A 278 -102.29 7.48 43.40
CA THR A 278 -103.41 6.84 42.71
C THR A 278 -104.10 5.82 43.62
N VAL A 279 -103.34 4.94 44.28
CA VAL A 279 -103.84 3.97 45.26
C VAL A 279 -104.56 4.69 46.42
N GLU A 280 -103.96 5.73 47.00
CA GLU A 280 -104.56 6.56 48.06
C GLU A 280 -105.89 7.22 47.61
N ARG A 281 -106.03 7.53 46.32
CA ARG A 281 -107.23 8.17 45.74
C ARG A 281 -108.34 7.18 45.35
N THR A 282 -108.01 6.00 44.82
CA THR A 282 -108.99 5.05 44.27
C THR A 282 -109.35 3.91 45.23
N THR A 283 -108.53 3.65 46.25
CA THR A 283 -108.72 2.54 47.18
C THR A 283 -109.05 3.03 48.59
N LYS A 284 -109.57 2.13 49.44
CA LYS A 284 -109.68 2.38 50.89
C LYS A 284 -108.93 1.29 51.66
N PRO A 285 -108.26 1.62 52.77
CA PRO A 285 -107.55 0.63 53.58
C PRO A 285 -108.54 -0.29 54.30
N CYS A 286 -108.28 -1.59 54.27
CA CYS A 286 -109.00 -2.58 55.07
C CYS A 286 -108.82 -2.30 56.58
N PRO A 287 -109.89 -2.28 57.40
CA PRO A 287 -109.77 -1.95 58.83
C PRO A 287 -108.94 -2.94 59.65
N GLY A 288 -108.79 -4.20 59.19
CA GLY A 288 -107.93 -5.20 59.85
C GLY A 288 -106.47 -5.14 59.38
N CYS A 289 -106.21 -5.49 58.12
CA CYS A 289 -104.86 -5.64 57.58
C CYS A 289 -104.29 -4.40 56.86
N LYS A 290 -105.03 -3.28 56.81
CA LYS A 290 -104.67 -2.01 56.15
C LYS A 290 -104.40 -2.09 54.64
N TRP A 291 -104.63 -3.23 54.02
CA TRP A 291 -104.41 -3.42 52.58
C TRP A 291 -105.38 -2.59 51.72
N PRO A 292 -104.91 -1.99 50.62
CA PRO A 292 -105.73 -1.12 49.78
C PRO A 292 -106.72 -1.94 48.95
N ILE A 293 -108.03 -1.64 49.07
CA ILE A 293 -109.09 -2.31 48.33
C ILE A 293 -109.76 -1.32 47.36
N GLU A 294 -109.75 -1.64 46.07
CA GLU A 294 -110.47 -0.92 45.02
C GLU A 294 -111.92 -1.42 44.92
N LYS A 295 -112.90 -0.50 44.80
CA LYS A 295 -114.33 -0.85 44.80
C LYS A 295 -114.93 -0.86 43.39
N ASN A 296 -114.97 -2.03 42.75
CA ASN A 296 -115.50 -2.25 41.40
C ASN A 296 -117.05 -2.35 41.35
N SER A 297 -117.74 -1.31 41.82
CA SER A 297 -119.21 -1.13 41.85
C SER A 297 -120.00 -2.06 42.79
N GLY A 298 -121.11 -1.56 43.38
CA GLY A 298 -121.98 -2.32 44.30
C GLY A 298 -122.33 -1.62 45.62
N CYS A 299 -123.36 -2.11 46.32
CA CYS A 299 -123.89 -1.52 47.55
C CYS A 299 -122.93 -1.67 48.76
N SER A 300 -123.17 -0.90 49.82
CA SER A 300 -122.16 -0.54 50.83
C SER A 300 -122.19 -1.38 52.11
N HIS A 301 -122.10 -2.71 52.00
CA HIS A 301 -121.83 -3.56 53.17
C HIS A 301 -120.49 -4.29 52.99
N MET A 302 -119.53 -3.98 53.86
CA MET A 302 -118.21 -4.61 53.91
C MET A 302 -118.08 -5.34 55.25
N THR A 303 -117.98 -6.66 55.19
CA THR A 303 -117.73 -7.52 56.36
C THR A 303 -116.35 -8.15 56.22
N TYR A 304 -115.53 -8.03 57.24
CA TYR A 304 -114.22 -8.69 57.31
C TYR A 304 -114.36 -10.04 58.02
N ALA A 305 -113.62 -11.05 57.56
CA ALA A 305 -113.41 -12.27 58.32
C ALA A 305 -112.09 -12.13 59.08
N GLU A 306 -112.12 -12.27 60.41
CA GLU A 306 -110.92 -12.39 61.21
C GLU A 306 -110.28 -13.76 60.93
N THR A 307 -109.24 -13.78 60.10
CA THR A 307 -108.38 -14.96 59.98
C THR A 307 -107.58 -15.09 61.27
N PRO A 308 -107.72 -16.19 62.04
CA PRO A 308 -106.93 -16.39 63.24
C PRO A 308 -105.44 -16.48 62.88
N LEU A 309 -104.60 -15.89 63.73
CA LEU A 309 -103.16 -16.07 63.68
C LEU A 309 -102.85 -17.55 63.96
N ILE A 310 -102.04 -18.16 63.09
CA ILE A 310 -101.38 -19.47 63.28
C ILE A 310 -99.89 -19.18 63.46
#